data_AF-A0A183IAK0-F1
#
_entry.id   AF-A0A183IAK0-F1
#
_cell.length_a   1.000
_cell.length_b   1.000
_cell.length_c   1.000
_cell.angle_alpha   90.00
_cell.angle_beta   90.00
_cell.angle_gamma   90.00
#
_symmetry.space_group_name_H-M   'P 1'
#
loop_
_entity.id
_entity.type
_entity.pdbx_description
1 polymer ?
#
loop_
_entity_poly.entity_id
_entity_poly.type
_entity_poly.pdbx_seq_one_letter_code
_entity_poly.pdbx_strand_id
1 'polypeptide(L)' 'MGMNMGVEVVLNTLHLKYFPDMRILSLSGNFCVDKKASAMNWIEGRGKSVTGEAVVASSIVQNV' A
#
# COMPACT_ATOMS: atom_id res chain seq x y z
N MET A 1 5.18 5.93 3.84
CA MET A 1 6.62 5.62 3.62
C MET A 1 7.06 4.53 4.58
N GLY A 2 8.06 3.74 4.19
CA GLY A 2 8.46 2.45 4.80
C GLY A 2 8.90 1.38 3.79
N MET A 3 9.09 1.74 2.51
CA MET A 3 9.21 0.81 1.39
C MET A 3 10.47 -0.06 1.38
N ASN A 4 11.54 0.36 2.08
CA ASN A 4 12.85 -0.33 2.03
C ASN A 4 12.97 -1.47 3.07
N MET A 5 11.92 -1.75 3.85
CA MET A 5 12.03 -2.64 5.00
C MET A 5 11.65 -4.10 4.65
N GLY A 6 12.65 -4.99 4.66
CA GLY A 6 12.50 -6.40 5.05
C GLY A 6 11.96 -7.44 4.05
N VAL A 7 11.56 -7.06 2.83
CA VAL A 7 10.92 -8.00 1.87
C VAL A 7 11.85 -9.15 1.45
N GLU A 8 13.16 -8.89 1.33
CA GLU A 8 14.13 -9.86 0.81
C GLU A 8 14.38 -11.04 1.75
N VAL A 9 14.41 -10.80 3.07
CA VAL A 9 14.69 -11.84 4.09
C VAL A 9 13.60 -12.92 4.09
N VAL A 10 12.34 -12.50 3.93
CA VAL A 10 11.20 -13.43 3.89
C VAL A 10 11.25 -14.31 2.64
N LEU A 11 11.48 -13.70 1.47
CA LEU A 11 11.57 -14.44 0.21
C LEU A 11 12.73 -15.45 0.20
N ASN A 12 13.90 -15.06 0.73
CA ASN A 12 15.03 -15.96 0.86
C ASN A 12 14.73 -17.11 1.83
N THR A 13 14.03 -16.86 2.93
CA THR A 13 13.63 -17.91 3.87
C THR A 13 12.68 -18.92 3.22
N LEU A 14 11.72 -18.44 2.44
CA LEU A 14 10.78 -19.30 1.71
C LEU A 14 11.49 -20.18 0.68
N HIS A 15 12.38 -19.58 -0.12
CA HIS A 15 13.15 -20.30 -1.14
C HIS A 15 14.06 -21.36 -0.51
N LEU A 16 14.86 -20.99 0.50
CA LEU A 16 15.89 -21.87 1.05
C LEU A 16 15.35 -22.98 1.95
N LYS A 17 14.22 -22.76 2.65
CA LYS A 17 13.74 -23.71 3.68
C LYS A 17 12.52 -24.52 3.27
N TYR A 18 11.66 -23.98 2.41
CA TYR A 18 10.33 -24.58 2.18
C TYR A 18 10.09 -24.92 0.71
N PHE A 19 10.55 -24.07 -0.21
CA PHE A 19 10.26 -24.20 -1.64
C PHE A 19 11.54 -23.98 -2.48
N PRO A 20 12.45 -24.96 -2.51
CA PRO A 20 13.73 -24.84 -3.23
C PRO A 20 13.55 -24.65 -4.74
N ASP A 21 12.44 -25.15 -5.32
CA ASP A 21 12.13 -24.98 -6.75
C ASP A 21 11.50 -23.61 -7.09
N MET A 22 11.16 -22.81 -6.07
CA MET A 22 10.59 -21.47 -6.25
C MET A 22 11.63 -20.52 -6.85
N ARG A 23 11.25 -19.73 -7.86
CA ARG A 23 12.11 -18.68 -8.43
C ARG A 23 11.59 -17.29 -8.10
N ILE A 24 12.46 -16.45 -7.54
CA ILE A 24 12.16 -15.04 -7.27
C ILE A 24 12.44 -14.24 -8.55
N LEU A 25 11.40 -13.74 -9.20
CA LEU A 25 11.52 -13.01 -10.47
C LEU A 25 11.73 -11.49 -10.28
N SER A 26 11.06 -10.90 -9.29
CA SER A 26 11.19 -9.49 -8.92
C SER A 26 10.72 -9.30 -7.48
N LEU A 27 11.34 -8.37 -6.76
CA LEU A 27 10.88 -7.95 -5.42
C LEU A 27 9.55 -7.18 -5.48
N SER A 28 9.26 -6.53 -6.60
CA SER A 28 8.00 -5.82 -6.84
C SER A 28 7.36 -6.30 -8.13
N GLY A 29 6.33 -7.13 -8.01
CA GLY A 29 5.50 -7.58 -9.14
C GLY A 29 4.37 -6.63 -9.48
N ASN A 30 4.46 -5.35 -9.09
CA ASN A 30 3.36 -4.38 -9.08
C ASN A 30 2.14 -4.77 -8.23
N PHE A 31 2.18 -5.83 -7.42
CA PHE A 31 1.04 -6.19 -6.57
C PHE A 31 0.82 -5.19 -5.41
N CYS A 32 1.91 -4.69 -4.82
CA CYS A 32 1.85 -3.58 -3.85
C CYS A 32 1.36 -2.25 -4.46
N VAL A 33 1.35 -2.17 -5.80
CA VAL A 33 1.12 -1.01 -6.65
C VAL A 33 1.71 0.28 -6.07
N ASP A 34 3.02 0.49 -6.31
CA ASP A 34 3.67 1.77 -6.05
C ASP A 34 3.60 2.66 -7.30
N LYS A 35 3.24 3.92 -7.11
CA LYS A 35 3.26 4.98 -8.16
C LYS A 35 2.42 4.67 -9.41
N LYS A 36 1.40 3.80 -9.30
CA LYS A 36 0.43 3.48 -10.36
C LYS A 36 -0.99 3.45 -9.76
N ALA A 37 -2.01 3.67 -10.58
CA ALA A 37 -3.40 3.54 -10.16
C ALA A 37 -3.78 2.06 -9.97
N SER A 38 -4.55 1.74 -8.93
CA SER A 38 -5.04 0.37 -8.68
C SER A 38 -6.26 0.32 -7.80
N ALA A 39 -7.21 -0.56 -8.16
CA ALA A 39 -8.35 -0.91 -7.33
C ALA A 39 -7.94 -1.53 -5.98
N MET A 40 -6.84 -2.30 -5.93
CA MET A 40 -6.33 -2.87 -4.68
C MET A 40 -5.97 -1.78 -3.66
N ASN A 41 -5.26 -0.73 -4.08
CA ASN A 41 -4.88 0.37 -3.19
C ASN A 41 -6.10 1.15 -2.67
N TRP A 42 -7.19 1.18 -3.46
CA TRP A 42 -8.44 1.84 -3.08
C TRP A 42 -9.24 1.02 -2.07
N ILE A 43 -9.36 -0.29 -2.30
CA ILE A 43 -10.19 -1.19 -1.48
C ILE A 43 -9.48 -1.57 -0.18
N GLU A 44 -8.24 -2.05 -0.27
CA GLU A 44 -7.48 -2.55 0.87
C GLU A 44 -6.69 -1.45 1.60
N GLY A 45 -6.60 -0.27 0.99
CA GLY A 45 -5.79 0.84 1.47
C GLY A 45 -4.28 0.65 1.22
N ARG A 46 -3.53 1.74 1.31
CA ARG A 46 -2.05 1.73 1.21
C ARG A 46 -1.43 2.84 2.02
N GLY A 47 -0.60 2.49 2.99
CA GLY A 47 0.07 3.47 3.86
C GLY A 47 -0.86 3.98 4.96
N LYS A 48 -1.43 5.18 4.81
CA LYS A 48 -2.34 5.76 5.80
C LYS A 48 -3.72 5.96 5.14
N SER A 49 -4.73 5.29 5.67
CA SER A 49 -6.12 5.53 5.32
C SER A 49 -6.71 6.52 6.31
N VAL A 50 -7.24 7.65 5.83
CA VAL A 50 -7.70 8.76 6.68
C VAL A 50 -9.06 9.23 6.19
N THR A 51 -9.94 9.56 7.13
CA THR A 51 -11.22 10.25 6.89
C THR A 51 -11.26 11.53 7.72
N GLY A 52 -11.98 12.54 7.24
CA GLY A 52 -12.14 13.82 7.93
C GLY A 52 -13.46 14.47 7.56
N GLU A 53 -14.13 15.04 8.54
CA GLU A 53 -15.43 15.72 8.38
C GLU A 53 -15.41 17.07 9.12
N ALA A 54 -16.25 17.99 8.65
CA ALA A 54 -16.43 19.30 9.28
C ALA A 54 -17.87 19.77 9.09
N VAL A 55 -18.38 20.51 10.09
CA VAL A 55 -19.68 21.20 10.01
C VAL A 55 -19.43 22.67 9.73
N VAL A 56 -20.00 23.18 8.64
CA VAL A 56 -19.87 24.60 8.25
C VAL A 56 -21.15 25.34 8.62
N ALA A 57 -21.01 26.46 9.35
CA ALA A 57 -22.15 27.26 9.79
C ALA A 57 -22.84 27.97 8.62
N SER A 58 -24.18 28.08 8.67
CA SER A 58 -24.99 28.71 7.60
C SER A 58 -24.54 30.13 7.25
N SER A 59 -24.11 30.92 8.25
CA SER A 59 -23.64 32.29 8.03
C SER A 59 -22.36 32.34 7.19
N ILE A 60 -21.50 31.33 7.30
CA ILE A 60 -20.28 31.18 6.49
C ILE A 60 -20.67 30.73 5.08
N VAL A 61 -21.58 29.76 4.94
CA VAL A 61 -22.02 29.30 3.61
C VAL A 61 -22.64 30.44 2.78
N GLN A 62 -23.35 31.36 3.43
CA GLN A 62 -24.08 32.43 2.75
C GLN A 62 -23.24 33.68 2.42
N ASN A 63 -22.11 33.90 3.08
CA ASN A 63 -21.38 35.17 3.03
C ASN A 63 -19.88 35.01 2.72
N VAL A 64 -19.51 33.96 1.99
CA VAL A 64 -18.14 33.73 1.49
C VAL A 64 -18.05 34.11 0.02
#